data_AF-A0A4Y7PDD0-F1
#
_entry.id   AF-A0A4Y7PDD0-F1
#
_cell.length_a   1.000
_cell.length_b   1.000
_cell.length_c   1.000
_cell.angle_alpha   90.00
_cell.angle_beta   90.00
_cell.angle_gamma   90.00
#
_symmetry.space_group_name_H-M   'P 1'
#
loop_
_entity.id
_entity.type
_entity.pdbx_description
1 polymer ?
#
loop_
_entity_poly.entity_id
_entity_poly.type
_entity_poly.pdbx_seq_one_letter_code
_entity_poly.pdbx_strand_id
1 'polypeptide(L)'
;KFERTVKAGEYEPYTTMEADGHPSISLSNRYFTKAHLAQHAIPIAFPANVDPKGHLKRAGGSAYVHLADNVVEYHGKERTVVNNELVDDFQPIGPAGFRIGQIVEAQVTFAMIPTSATKRKLLVTLRSLAILANERKLVSTRTV
;
A
#
# COMPACT_ATOMS: atom_id res chain seq x y z
N LYS A 1 3.72 -18.58 -19.43
CA LYS A 1 3.16 -19.20 -18.21
C LYS A 1 4.11 -18.86 -17.06
N PHE A 2 3.75 -17.91 -16.18
CA PHE A 2 4.56 -17.57 -15.01
C PHE A 2 4.01 -18.33 -13.81
N GLU A 3 4.53 -19.53 -13.59
CA GLU A 3 4.18 -20.36 -12.46
C GLU A 3 5.46 -20.60 -11.65
N ARG A 4 5.43 -20.22 -10.37
CA ARG A 4 6.57 -20.40 -9.47
C ARG A 4 6.03 -21.03 -8.18
N THR A 5 6.42 -22.26 -7.94
CA THR A 5 5.92 -23.07 -6.82
C THR A 5 6.92 -23.06 -5.69
N VAL A 6 6.46 -22.85 -4.46
CA VAL A 6 7.27 -23.02 -3.25
C VAL A 6 7.04 -24.46 -2.76
N LYS A 7 8.12 -25.15 -2.36
CA LYS A 7 7.99 -26.51 -1.84
C LYS A 7 7.13 -26.52 -0.59
N ALA A 8 6.35 -27.60 -0.41
CA ALA A 8 5.56 -27.81 0.79
C ALA A 8 6.46 -27.73 2.04
N GLY A 9 6.01 -27.03 3.08
CA GLY A 9 6.76 -26.81 4.31
C GLY A 9 7.79 -25.67 4.27
N GLU A 10 8.10 -25.10 3.11
CA GLU A 10 8.97 -23.91 3.01
C GLU A 10 8.19 -22.59 3.05
N TYR A 11 6.89 -22.63 2.74
CA TYR A 11 6.00 -21.47 2.81
C TYR A 11 5.44 -21.27 4.22
N GLU A 12 5.60 -20.06 4.73
CA GLU A 12 4.86 -19.56 5.90
C GLU A 12 3.45 -19.14 5.44
N PRO A 13 2.37 -19.79 5.93
CA PRO A 13 1.02 -19.49 5.48
C PRO A 13 0.68 -18.01 5.65
N TYR A 14 0.16 -17.39 4.58
CA TYR A 14 -0.44 -16.06 4.68
C TYR A 14 -1.72 -16.15 5.51
N THR A 15 -1.74 -15.44 6.63
CA THR A 15 -2.90 -15.39 7.51
C THR A 15 -3.91 -14.39 6.93
N THR A 16 -5.09 -14.88 6.55
CA THR A 16 -6.25 -14.03 6.26
C THR A 16 -6.69 -13.34 7.54
N MET A 17 -7.14 -12.09 7.46
CA MET A 17 -7.78 -11.43 8.60
C MET A 17 -9.27 -11.36 8.42
N GLU A 18 -9.94 -11.08 9.52
CA GLU A 18 -11.31 -10.60 9.51
C GLU A 18 -11.34 -9.13 9.89
N ALA A 19 -12.15 -8.36 9.17
CA ALA A 19 -12.50 -6.98 9.52
C ALA A 19 -14.02 -6.88 9.50
N ASP A 20 -14.62 -6.47 10.62
CA ASP A 20 -16.08 -6.36 10.78
C ASP A 20 -16.86 -7.64 10.40
N GLY A 21 -16.29 -8.82 10.69
CA GLY A 21 -16.90 -10.12 10.35
C GLY A 21 -16.77 -10.53 8.88
N HIS A 22 -15.96 -9.81 8.10
CA HIS A 22 -15.71 -10.10 6.69
C HIS A 22 -14.26 -10.56 6.46
N PRO A 23 -14.04 -11.66 5.71
CA PRO A 23 -12.72 -12.06 5.25
C PRO A 23 -12.04 -10.90 4.50
N SER A 24 -10.84 -10.56 4.92
CA SER A 24 -10.13 -9.36 4.52
C SER A 24 -8.64 -9.62 4.29
N ILE A 25 -7.98 -8.67 3.63
CA ILE A 25 -6.54 -8.69 3.36
C ILE A 25 -5.90 -7.40 3.91
N SER A 26 -4.72 -7.52 4.52
CA SER A 26 -3.97 -6.38 5.07
C SER A 26 -2.94 -6.01 4.03
N LEU A 27 -3.03 -4.76 3.61
CA LEU A 27 -2.11 -4.16 2.68
C LEU A 27 -1.40 -3.03 3.42
N SER A 28 -0.08 -3.04 3.41
CA SER A 28 0.71 -1.99 4.06
C SER A 28 2.00 -1.74 3.29
N ASN A 29 2.60 -0.57 3.50
CA ASN A 29 3.98 -0.33 3.10
C ASN A 29 4.75 0.23 4.29
N ARG A 30 6.05 -0.06 4.34
CA ARG A 30 6.92 0.42 5.41
C ARG A 30 7.41 1.82 5.07
N TYR A 31 7.46 2.71 6.06
CA TYR A 31 8.05 4.04 5.90
C TYR A 31 9.57 4.01 5.68
N PHE A 32 10.25 2.94 6.10
CA PHE A 32 11.70 2.89 6.13
C PHE A 32 12.26 1.60 5.53
N THR A 33 13.45 1.71 4.98
CA THR A 33 14.33 0.59 4.67
C THR A 33 15.63 0.74 5.49
N LYS A 34 16.21 -0.37 5.96
CA LYS A 34 17.49 -0.32 6.70
C LYS A 34 18.59 0.19 5.77
N ALA A 35 19.38 1.17 6.22
CA ALA A 35 20.38 1.85 5.38
C ALA A 35 21.39 0.87 4.74
N HIS A 36 21.84 -0.15 5.49
CA HIS A 36 22.79 -1.14 4.97
C HIS A 36 22.21 -2.04 3.86
N LEU A 37 20.88 -2.14 3.72
CA LEU A 37 20.23 -2.87 2.63
C LEU A 37 19.98 -1.96 1.40
N ALA A 38 20.26 -0.67 1.54
CA ALA A 38 19.93 0.37 0.57
C ALA A 38 21.19 1.08 0.05
N GLN A 39 22.36 0.42 0.09
CA GLN A 39 23.67 1.03 -0.20
C GLN A 39 23.76 1.72 -1.57
N HIS A 40 22.97 1.26 -2.56
CA HIS A 40 22.93 1.81 -3.91
C HIS A 40 21.64 2.58 -4.22
N ALA A 41 20.73 2.69 -3.26
CA ALA A 41 19.48 3.42 -3.44
C ALA A 41 19.68 4.89 -3.10
N ILE A 42 18.93 5.76 -3.78
CA ILE A 42 18.93 7.20 -3.50
C ILE A 42 17.82 7.49 -2.49
N PRO A 43 18.14 7.92 -1.26
CA PRO A 43 17.13 8.32 -0.29
C PRO A 43 16.36 9.55 -0.76
N ILE A 44 15.06 9.55 -0.54
CA ILE A 44 14.18 10.69 -0.79
C ILE A 44 13.65 11.24 0.54
N ALA A 45 13.28 12.51 0.55
CA ALA A 45 12.63 13.09 1.72
C ALA A 45 11.21 12.51 1.88
N PHE A 46 10.74 12.42 3.13
CA PHE A 46 9.32 12.14 3.36
C PHE A 46 8.47 13.26 2.76
N PRO A 47 7.37 12.92 2.09
CA PRO A 47 6.38 13.91 1.67
C PRO A 47 5.88 14.74 2.85
N ALA A 48 5.62 16.03 2.65
CA ALA A 48 5.19 16.93 3.73
C ALA A 48 3.83 16.54 4.33
N ASN A 49 2.96 15.88 3.56
CA ASN A 49 1.69 15.32 4.06
C ASN A 49 1.87 14.05 4.89
N VAL A 50 3.04 13.40 4.85
CA VAL A 50 3.36 12.18 5.60
C VAL A 50 4.17 12.51 6.86
N ASP A 51 5.17 13.39 6.76
CA ASP A 51 6.00 13.80 7.91
C ASP A 51 6.11 15.33 8.04
N PRO A 52 4.99 16.05 8.26
CA PRO A 52 4.97 17.52 8.27
C PRO A 52 5.89 18.15 9.32
N LYS A 53 6.17 17.42 10.41
CA LYS A 53 6.97 17.90 11.54
C LYS A 53 8.34 17.22 11.65
N GLY A 54 8.70 16.37 10.69
CA GLY A 54 9.99 15.67 10.68
C GLY A 54 10.16 14.60 11.77
N HIS A 55 9.07 14.11 12.39
CA HIS A 55 9.14 13.09 13.43
C HIS A 55 9.63 11.76 12.88
N LEU A 56 9.14 11.34 11.71
CA LEU A 56 9.58 10.10 11.08
C LEU A 56 11.04 10.19 10.68
N LYS A 57 11.45 11.29 10.04
CA LYS A 57 12.86 11.55 9.71
C LYS A 57 13.77 11.47 10.93
N ARG A 58 13.36 12.08 12.06
CA ARG A 58 14.14 12.01 13.32
C ARG A 58 14.17 10.61 13.91
N ALA A 59 13.04 9.90 13.92
CA ALA A 59 12.95 8.55 14.45
C ALA A 59 13.80 7.53 13.67
N GLY A 60 13.96 7.72 12.36
CA GLY A 60 14.81 6.86 11.53
C GLY A 60 16.32 7.00 11.81
N GLY A 61 16.76 8.18 12.28
CA GLY A 61 18.17 8.45 12.54
C GLY A 61 19.05 8.14 11.33
N SER A 62 20.22 7.54 11.56
CA SER A 62 21.14 7.07 10.51
C SER A 62 20.94 5.61 10.11
N ALA A 63 20.14 4.84 10.86
CA ALA A 63 19.95 3.41 10.63
C ALA A 63 18.94 3.10 9.53
N TYR A 64 18.07 4.07 9.22
CA TYR A 64 16.93 3.91 8.34
C TYR A 64 16.87 5.04 7.30
N VAL A 65 16.49 4.67 6.08
CA VAL A 65 16.31 5.60 4.96
C VAL A 65 14.90 5.44 4.37
N HIS A 66 14.35 6.54 3.86
CA HIS A 66 13.12 6.53 3.09
C HIS A 66 13.46 6.50 1.60
N LEU A 67 12.89 5.55 0.87
CA LEU A 67 13.15 5.34 -0.56
C LEU A 67 11.84 5.51 -1.35
N ALA A 68 11.93 5.63 -2.68
CA ALA A 68 10.75 5.61 -3.55
C ALA A 68 9.86 4.38 -3.30
N ASP A 69 10.45 3.21 -3.07
CA ASP A 69 9.74 1.98 -2.71
C ASP A 69 8.94 2.04 -1.41
N ASN A 70 9.21 3.02 -0.54
CA ASN A 70 8.52 3.23 0.73
C ASN A 70 7.33 4.19 0.60
N VAL A 71 7.11 4.77 -0.58
CA VAL A 71 5.99 5.66 -0.84
C VAL A 71 4.75 4.84 -1.18
N VAL A 72 3.60 5.31 -0.69
CA VAL A 72 2.28 4.89 -1.17
C VAL A 72 1.66 6.10 -1.84
N GLU A 73 1.22 5.92 -3.09
CA GLU A 73 0.58 6.98 -3.86
C GLU A 73 -0.93 6.99 -3.62
N TYR A 74 -1.52 8.17 -3.58
CA TYR A 74 -2.91 8.38 -3.21
C TYR A 74 -3.56 9.30 -4.23
N HIS A 75 -4.63 8.84 -4.87
CA HIS A 75 -5.30 9.57 -5.95
C HIS A 75 -6.79 9.76 -5.66
N GLY A 76 -7.24 11.00 -5.86
CA GLY A 76 -8.64 11.38 -5.86
C GLY A 76 -9.14 11.49 -7.29
N LYS A 77 -10.38 11.06 -7.51
CA LYS A 77 -11.05 11.23 -8.80
C LYS A 77 -11.61 12.64 -8.89
N GLU A 78 -11.12 13.39 -9.86
CA GLU A 78 -11.64 14.68 -10.30
C GLU A 78 -12.26 14.51 -11.69
N ARG A 79 -13.26 15.32 -11.99
CA ARG A 79 -13.96 15.26 -13.27
C ARG A 79 -13.72 16.56 -14.01
N THR A 80 -13.01 16.48 -15.11
CA THR A 80 -12.61 17.63 -15.91
C THR A 80 -13.27 17.58 -17.28
N VAL A 81 -13.39 18.73 -17.94
CA VAL A 81 -13.90 18.83 -19.31
C VAL A 81 -12.72 19.02 -20.25
N VAL A 82 -12.51 18.05 -21.14
CA VAL A 82 -11.48 18.10 -22.17
C VAL A 82 -12.19 17.96 -23.52
N ASN A 83 -12.02 18.93 -24.42
CA ASN A 83 -12.66 18.95 -25.75
C ASN A 83 -14.20 18.73 -25.72
N ASN A 84 -14.89 19.40 -24.78
CA ASN A 84 -16.34 19.23 -24.53
C ASN A 84 -16.78 17.84 -24.03
N GLU A 85 -15.84 16.95 -23.71
CA GLU A 85 -16.12 15.65 -23.11
C GLU A 85 -15.75 15.64 -21.62
N LEU A 86 -16.57 14.94 -20.84
CA LEU A 86 -16.38 14.75 -19.42
C LEU A 86 -15.41 13.59 -19.21
N VAL A 87 -14.22 13.87 -18.67
CA VAL A 87 -13.18 12.88 -18.45
C VAL A 87 -12.91 12.77 -16.95
N ASP A 88 -12.75 11.53 -16.49
CA ASP A 88 -12.30 11.25 -15.14
C ASP A 88 -10.77 11.34 -15.10
N ASP A 89 -10.25 12.18 -14.19
CA ASP A 89 -8.83 12.41 -13.98
C ASP A 89 -8.46 12.06 -12.52
N PHE A 90 -7.24 11.58 -12.30
CA PHE A 90 -6.79 11.06 -11.01
C PHE A 90 -5.68 11.93 -10.43
N GLN A 91 -6.08 12.92 -9.65
CA GLN A 91 -5.17 13.90 -9.05
C GLN A 91 -4.57 13.39 -7.74
N PRO A 92 -3.29 13.68 -7.45
CA PRO A 92 -2.68 13.32 -6.18
C PRO A 92 -3.41 13.95 -4.98
N ILE A 93 -3.70 13.16 -3.97
CA ILE A 93 -4.33 13.61 -2.72
C ILE A 93 -3.56 13.11 -1.50
N GLY A 94 -3.87 13.64 -0.32
CA GLY A 94 -3.38 13.07 0.94
C GLY A 94 -4.16 11.81 1.36
N PRO A 95 -3.55 10.92 2.17
CA PRO A 95 -4.26 9.77 2.74
C PRO A 95 -5.48 10.18 3.58
N ALA A 96 -5.48 11.40 4.13
CA ALA A 96 -6.61 11.98 4.84
C ALA A 96 -7.85 12.23 3.97
N GLY A 97 -7.78 12.03 2.64
CA GLY A 97 -8.93 12.06 1.75
C GLY A 97 -9.76 10.78 1.74
N PHE A 98 -9.22 9.67 2.26
CA PHE A 98 -9.89 8.37 2.27
C PHE A 98 -10.81 8.20 3.48
N ARG A 99 -11.94 7.51 3.28
CA ARG A 99 -12.98 7.24 4.27
C ARG A 99 -13.50 5.81 4.11
N ILE A 100 -13.93 5.22 5.23
CA ILE A 100 -14.62 3.93 5.24
C ILE A 100 -15.87 4.01 4.34
N GLY A 101 -16.06 2.99 3.50
CA GLY A 101 -17.18 2.89 2.57
C GLY A 101 -16.91 3.41 1.16
N GLN A 102 -15.75 4.04 0.90
CA GLN A 102 -15.35 4.38 -0.46
C GLN A 102 -14.89 3.15 -1.24
N ILE A 103 -15.20 3.11 -2.53
CA ILE A 103 -14.66 2.10 -3.44
C ILE A 103 -13.36 2.63 -3.99
N VAL A 104 -12.30 1.85 -3.82
CA VAL A 104 -10.95 2.19 -4.26
C VAL A 104 -10.40 1.15 -5.21
N GLU A 105 -9.59 1.58 -6.15
CA GLU A 105 -8.62 0.72 -6.82
C GLU A 105 -7.35 0.70 -5.97
N ALA A 106 -6.81 -0.49 -5.72
CA ALA A 106 -5.57 -0.65 -4.98
C ALA A 106 -4.53 -1.33 -5.86
N GLN A 107 -3.36 -0.71 -6.01
CA GLN A 107 -2.21 -1.37 -6.61
C GLN A 107 -1.37 -2.01 -5.51
N VAL A 108 -1.06 -3.29 -5.70
CA VAL A 108 -0.44 -4.14 -4.68
C VAL A 108 0.69 -4.95 -5.29
N THR A 109 1.80 -5.06 -4.58
CA THR A 109 2.88 -5.99 -4.91
C THR A 109 2.81 -7.23 -4.04
N PHE A 110 2.82 -8.41 -4.67
CA PHE A 110 2.97 -9.69 -4.00
C PHE A 110 4.42 -10.17 -4.17
N ALA A 111 5.17 -10.16 -3.07
CA ALA A 111 6.57 -10.56 -3.08
C ALA A 111 6.80 -11.72 -2.12
N MET A 112 7.40 -12.79 -2.64
CA MET A 112 7.85 -13.88 -1.81
C MET A 112 9.25 -13.52 -1.27
N ILE A 113 9.40 -13.38 0.05
CA ILE A 113 10.69 -13.06 0.68
C ILE A 113 11.19 -14.16 1.62
N PRO A 114 12.51 -14.44 1.66
CA PRO A 114 13.09 -15.37 2.62
C PRO A 114 13.03 -14.79 4.04
N THR A 115 12.63 -15.63 5.00
CA THR A 115 12.65 -15.32 6.45
C THR A 115 13.75 -16.09 7.17
N SER A 116 14.14 -17.23 6.63
CA SER A 116 15.30 -18.02 7.03
C SER A 116 15.90 -18.73 5.81
N ALA A 117 16.88 -19.61 6.02
CA ALA A 117 17.45 -20.43 4.95
C ALA A 117 16.42 -21.32 4.24
N THR A 118 15.40 -21.77 4.96
CA THR A 118 14.38 -22.72 4.45
C THR A 118 12.97 -22.14 4.42
N LYS A 119 12.74 -21.02 5.11
CA LYS A 119 11.41 -20.41 5.25
C LYS A 119 11.27 -19.15 4.43
N ARG A 120 10.03 -18.96 3.98
CA ARG A 120 9.67 -18.04 2.93
C ARG A 120 8.26 -17.52 3.21
N LYS A 121 8.07 -16.20 3.26
CA LYS A 121 6.75 -15.59 3.52
C LYS A 121 6.29 -14.70 2.37
N LEU A 122 4.98 -14.67 2.17
CA LEU A 122 4.34 -13.71 1.26
C LEU A 122 4.28 -12.34 1.94
N LEU A 123 4.95 -11.37 1.35
CA LEU A 123 4.80 -9.96 1.69
C LEU A 123 3.86 -9.30 0.68
N VAL A 124 2.77 -8.74 1.19
CA VAL A 124 1.78 -8.01 0.40
C VAL A 124 1.97 -6.53 0.67
N THR A 125 2.49 -5.80 -0.31
CA THR A 125 2.87 -4.39 -0.17
C THR A 125 1.90 -3.48 -0.90
N LEU A 126 1.29 -2.52 -0.20
CA LEU A 126 0.46 -1.49 -0.82
C LEU A 126 1.34 -0.51 -1.60
N ARG A 127 0.98 -0.20 -2.85
CA ARG A 127 1.72 0.73 -3.72
C ARG A 127 0.94 1.99 -4.00
N SER A 128 -0.35 1.88 -4.31
CA SER A 128 -1.21 3.05 -4.48
C SER A 128 -2.67 2.75 -4.16
N LEU A 129 -3.42 3.80 -3.86
CA LEU A 129 -4.88 3.79 -3.77
C LEU A 129 -5.45 4.91 -4.63
N ALA A 130 -6.49 4.60 -5.42
CA ALA A 130 -7.25 5.57 -6.19
C ALA A 130 -8.74 5.46 -5.87
N ILE A 131 -9.41 6.57 -5.55
CA ILE A 131 -10.85 6.56 -5.27
C ILE A 131 -11.62 6.40 -6.59
N LEU A 132 -12.38 5.32 -6.76
CA LEU A 132 -13.21 5.10 -7.94
C LEU A 132 -14.61 5.71 -7.78
N ALA A 133 -15.18 5.57 -6.58
CA ALA A 133 -16.50 6.09 -6.25
C ALA A 133 -16.56 6.55 -4.79
N ASN A 134 -17.18 7.71 -4.59
CA ASN A 134 -17.51 8.25 -3.26
C ASN A 134 -18.82 7.69 -2.70
N GLU A 135 -19.50 6.83 -3.45
CA GLU A 135 -20.75 6.21 -3.04
C GLU A 135 -20.51 5.29 -1.84
N ARG A 136 -21.18 5.58 -0.71
CA ARG A 136 -21.27 4.65 0.41
C ARG A 136 -22.11 3.46 -0.03
N LYS A 137 -21.49 2.39 -0.51
CA LYS A 137 -22.19 1.10 -0.53
C LYS A 137 -22.18 0.58 0.90
N LEU A 138 -23.37 0.52 1.52
CA LEU A 138 -23.57 -0.25 2.75
C LEU A 138 -23.06 -1.66 2.47
N VAL A 139 -22.04 -2.09 3.21
CA VAL A 139 -21.59 -3.49 3.21
C VAL A 139 -22.81 -4.30 3.59
N SER A 140 -23.19 -5.27 2.75
CA SER A 140 -24.36 -6.10 3.00
C SER A 140 -24.14 -6.87 4.30
N THR A 141 -24.79 -6.42 5.37
CA THR A 141 -24.90 -7.18 6.60
C THR A 141 -25.71 -8.41 6.26
N ARG A 142 -25.07 -9.59 6.28
CA ARG A 142 -25.79 -10.85 6.24
C ARG A 142 -26.54 -10.96 7.55
N THR A 143 -27.85 -10.75 7.52
CA THR A 143 -28.73 -11.13 8.63
C THR A 143 -28.61 -12.64 8.78
N VAL A 144 -28.09 -13.08 9.92
CA VAL A 144 -28.10 -14.49 10.33
C VAL A 144 -29.51 -14.88 10.75
#